data_AF-A0A1H3IKE7-F1
#
_entry.id   AF-A0A1H3IKE7-F1
#
_cell.length_a   1.000
_cell.length_b   1.000
_cell.length_c   1.000
_cell.angle_alpha   90.00
_cell.angle_beta   90.00
_cell.angle_gamma   90.00
#
_symmetry.space_group_name_H-M   'P 1'
#
loop_
_entity.id
_entity.type
_entity.pdbx_description
1 polymer ?
#
loop_
_entity_poly.entity_id
_entity_poly.type
_entity_poly.pdbx_seq_one_letter_code
_entity_poly.pdbx_strand_id
1 'polypeptide(L)'
;MIAIVSAIFGFLGPFVPKLFDMFQSKQDHAQEIELMKLRMESASSEHMWKLEEINAQADIAEAVAVHKPEESYADKLISSVGGGSLPGWVKAYVALIGVHVDFVIRMCRPLITYLMVGFYMFYKIAVFHALQSMGMTGFEALKGSWTEFDEAMLAAVISFWFGGRILQRHTKAK
;
A
#
# COMPACT_ATOMS: atom_id res chain seq x y z
N MET A 1 -67.22 9.61 -56.06
CA MET A 1 -65.94 10.12 -55.51
C MET A 1 -65.95 10.25 -53.98
N ILE A 2 -67.04 10.72 -53.36
CA ILE A 2 -67.16 10.83 -51.89
C ILE A 2 -67.00 9.47 -51.17
N ALA A 3 -67.52 8.38 -51.74
CA ALA A 3 -67.40 7.02 -51.20
C ALA A 3 -65.95 6.49 -51.09
N ILE A 4 -65.05 6.93 -51.98
CA ILE A 4 -63.63 6.53 -51.95
C ILE A 4 -62.89 7.28 -50.85
N VAL A 5 -63.23 8.56 -50.67
CA VAL A 5 -62.68 9.40 -49.60
C VAL A 5 -63.12 8.90 -48.22
N SER A 6 -64.41 8.57 -48.05
CA SER A 6 -64.91 8.00 -46.79
C SER A 6 -64.37 6.59 -46.50
N ALA A 7 -64.14 5.77 -47.54
CA ALA A 7 -63.48 4.46 -47.37
C ALA A 7 -62.01 4.60 -46.93
N ILE A 8 -61.27 5.58 -47.47
CA ILE A 8 -59.87 5.85 -47.08
C ILE A 8 -59.79 6.38 -45.64
N PHE A 9 -60.67 7.32 -45.25
CA PHE A 9 -60.71 7.84 -43.88
C PHE A 9 -61.17 6.78 -42.86
N GLY A 10 -62.10 5.89 -43.22
CA GLY A 10 -62.49 4.74 -42.39
C GLY A 10 -61.38 3.70 -42.24
N PHE A 11 -60.56 3.50 -43.29
CA PHE A 11 -59.41 2.61 -43.27
C PHE A 11 -58.20 3.18 -42.52
N LEU A 12 -57.94 4.49 -42.62
CA LEU A 12 -56.82 5.17 -41.95
C LEU A 12 -57.13 5.63 -40.52
N GLY A 13 -58.41 5.74 -40.14
CA GLY A 13 -58.82 6.12 -38.79
C GLY A 13 -58.14 5.32 -37.66
N PRO A 14 -58.03 3.98 -37.76
CA PRO A 14 -57.30 3.15 -36.78
C PRO A 14 -55.76 3.29 -36.82
N PHE A 15 -55.19 3.84 -37.89
CA PHE A 15 -53.73 4.02 -38.02
C PHE A 15 -53.22 5.32 -37.37
N VAL A 16 -54.07 6.34 -37.23
CA VAL A 16 -53.74 7.60 -36.54
C VAL A 16 -53.32 7.37 -35.07
N PRO A 17 -54.10 6.65 -34.22
CA PRO A 17 -53.69 6.37 -32.85
C PRO A 17 -52.42 5.51 -32.78
N LYS A 18 -52.26 4.51 -33.67
CA LYS A 18 -51.03 3.69 -33.73
C LYS A 18 -49.76 4.49 -34.04
N LEU A 19 -49.85 5.54 -34.88
CA LEU A 19 -48.72 6.43 -35.16
C LEU A 19 -48.35 7.27 -33.93
N PHE A 20 -49.35 7.71 -33.16
CA PHE A 20 -49.13 8.43 -31.90
C PHE A 20 -48.48 7.51 -30.84
N ASP A 21 -49.01 6.29 -30.66
CA ASP A 21 -48.47 5.29 -29.74
C ASP A 21 -47.00 4.92 -30.10
N MET A 22 -46.68 4.84 -31.38
CA MET A 22 -45.31 4.55 -31.85
C MET A 22 -44.33 5.71 -31.59
N PHE A 23 -44.82 6.95 -31.53
CA PHE A 23 -44.00 8.11 -31.17
C PHE A 23 -43.83 8.22 -29.65
N GLN A 24 -44.91 7.99 -28.90
CA GLN A 24 -44.93 8.02 -27.44
C GLN A 24 -44.05 6.90 -26.86
N SER A 25 -44.17 5.67 -27.38
CA SER A 25 -43.30 4.56 -26.98
C SER A 25 -41.82 4.90 -27.21
N LYS A 26 -41.43 5.52 -28.34
CA LYS A 26 -40.03 5.94 -28.53
C LYS A 26 -39.55 6.95 -27.48
N GLN A 27 -40.41 7.88 -27.09
CA GLN A 27 -40.11 8.84 -26.04
C GLN A 27 -39.94 8.15 -24.67
N ASP A 28 -40.83 7.22 -24.34
CA ASP A 28 -40.78 6.45 -23.09
C ASP A 28 -39.49 5.60 -22.99
N HIS A 29 -39.11 4.92 -24.08
CA HIS A 29 -37.86 4.14 -24.11
C HIS A 29 -36.62 5.04 -24.00
N ALA A 30 -36.62 6.22 -24.63
CA ALA A 30 -35.52 7.17 -24.51
C ALA A 30 -35.37 7.67 -23.07
N GLN A 31 -36.50 7.96 -22.41
CA GLN A 31 -36.53 8.39 -21.01
C GLN A 31 -36.12 7.27 -20.04
N GLU A 32 -36.53 6.02 -20.30
CA GLU A 32 -36.10 4.86 -19.52
C GLU A 32 -34.58 4.64 -19.61
N ILE A 33 -34.01 4.75 -20.82
CA ILE A 33 -32.55 4.62 -21.04
C ILE A 33 -31.80 5.74 -20.32
N GLU A 34 -32.29 6.98 -20.38
CA GLU A 34 -31.67 8.12 -19.68
C GLU A 34 -31.66 7.90 -18.17
N LEU A 35 -32.76 7.41 -17.61
CA LEU A 35 -32.89 7.13 -16.19
C LEU A 35 -32.00 5.94 -15.77
N MET A 36 -31.87 4.91 -16.61
CA MET A 36 -30.89 3.84 -16.39
C MET A 36 -29.44 4.36 -16.39
N LYS A 37 -29.09 5.26 -17.31
CA LYS A 37 -27.76 5.88 -17.36
C LYS A 37 -27.47 6.71 -16.13
N LEU A 38 -28.42 7.53 -15.67
CA LEU A 38 -28.26 8.34 -14.47
C LEU A 38 -28.08 7.48 -13.20
N ARG A 39 -28.79 6.35 -13.12
CA ARG A 39 -28.57 5.34 -12.06
C ARG A 39 -27.20 4.70 -12.14
N MET A 40 -26.73 4.37 -13.35
CA MET A 40 -25.40 3.79 -13.53
C MET A 40 -24.28 4.80 -13.21
N GLU A 41 -24.47 6.08 -13.56
CA GLU A 41 -23.55 7.17 -13.24
C GLU A 41 -23.47 7.40 -11.73
N SER A 42 -24.62 7.51 -11.05
CA SER A 42 -24.65 7.62 -9.58
C SER A 42 -24.02 6.40 -8.89
N ALA A 43 -24.33 5.18 -9.35
CA ALA A 43 -23.69 3.96 -8.83
C ALA A 43 -22.17 3.95 -9.06
N SER A 44 -21.69 4.45 -10.22
CA SER A 44 -20.26 4.52 -10.49
C SER A 44 -19.54 5.47 -9.52
N SER A 45 -20.14 6.63 -9.22
CA SER A 45 -19.64 7.59 -8.24
C SER A 45 -19.63 7.01 -6.82
N GLU A 46 -20.68 6.29 -6.44
CA GLU A 46 -20.74 5.59 -5.15
C GLU A 46 -19.66 4.52 -5.01
N HIS A 47 -19.42 3.72 -6.06
CA HIS A 47 -18.33 2.74 -6.09
C HIS A 47 -16.97 3.40 -5.95
N MET A 48 -16.76 4.55 -6.59
CA MET A 48 -15.52 5.32 -6.46
C MET A 48 -15.30 5.78 -5.01
N TRP A 49 -16.32 6.33 -4.35
CA TRP A 49 -16.22 6.73 -2.94
C TRP A 49 -15.99 5.56 -2.01
N LYS A 50 -16.64 4.41 -2.28
CA LYS A 50 -16.42 3.19 -1.49
C LYS A 50 -15.01 2.64 -1.65
N LEU A 51 -14.44 2.73 -2.85
CA LEU A 51 -13.03 2.37 -3.08
C LEU A 51 -12.09 3.31 -2.34
N GLU A 52 -12.38 4.61 -2.32
CA GLU A 52 -11.61 5.59 -1.55
C GLU A 52 -11.70 5.32 -0.04
N GLU A 53 -12.88 5.01 0.47
CA GLU A 53 -13.07 4.62 1.87
C GLU A 53 -12.32 3.33 2.20
N ILE A 54 -12.41 2.29 1.37
CA ILE A 54 -11.69 1.03 1.57
C ILE A 54 -10.17 1.27 1.58
N ASN A 55 -9.65 2.10 0.67
CA ASN A 55 -8.23 2.45 0.64
C ASN A 55 -7.83 3.22 1.90
N ALA A 56 -8.62 4.22 2.32
CA ALA A 56 -8.36 4.97 3.54
C ALA A 56 -8.40 4.07 4.79
N GLN A 57 -9.35 3.14 4.85
CA GLN A 57 -9.42 2.14 5.94
C GLN A 57 -8.23 1.18 5.92
N ALA A 58 -7.75 0.76 4.75
CA ALA A 58 -6.57 -0.08 4.63
C ALA A 58 -5.30 0.66 5.09
N ASP A 59 -5.16 1.93 4.73
CA ASP A 59 -4.05 2.79 5.19
C ASP A 59 -4.08 2.97 6.72
N ILE A 60 -5.26 3.20 7.29
CA ILE A 60 -5.45 3.28 8.74
C ILE A 60 -5.13 1.94 9.40
N ALA A 61 -5.62 0.82 8.86
CA ALA A 61 -5.36 -0.51 9.40
C ALA A 61 -3.88 -0.88 9.33
N GLU A 62 -3.16 -0.44 8.29
CA GLU A 62 -1.72 -0.59 8.16
C GLU A 62 -0.98 0.27 9.20
N ALA A 63 -1.35 1.54 9.36
CA ALA A 63 -0.79 2.41 10.40
C ALA A 63 -1.04 1.80 11.79
N VAL A 64 -2.25 1.32 12.06
CA VAL A 64 -2.60 0.65 13.31
C VAL A 64 -1.79 -0.65 13.47
N ALA A 65 -1.59 -1.45 12.43
CA ALA A 65 -0.79 -2.67 12.49
C ALA A 65 0.70 -2.41 12.75
N VAL A 66 1.26 -1.33 12.19
CA VAL A 66 2.62 -0.85 12.50
C VAL A 66 2.71 -0.36 13.96
N HIS A 67 1.61 0.17 14.50
CA HIS A 67 1.51 0.63 15.89
C HIS A 67 1.01 -0.43 16.87
N LYS A 68 0.63 -1.64 16.43
CA LYS A 68 0.29 -2.72 17.35
C LYS A 68 1.55 -3.01 18.16
N PRO A 69 1.51 -2.88 19.49
CA PRO A 69 2.67 -3.19 20.32
C PRO A 69 3.01 -4.66 20.05
N GLU A 70 4.14 -4.91 19.39
CA GLU A 70 4.59 -6.27 19.11
C GLU A 70 4.68 -7.03 20.44
N GLU A 71 3.81 -8.03 20.62
CA GLU A 71 3.75 -8.86 21.81
C GLU A 71 5.17 -9.31 22.19
N SER A 72 5.57 -9.00 23.42
CA SER A 72 6.87 -9.38 23.94
C SER A 72 7.01 -10.90 23.86
N TYR A 73 8.20 -11.40 23.57
CA TYR A 73 8.48 -12.83 23.60
C TYR A 73 8.18 -13.41 24.99
N ALA A 74 8.23 -12.59 26.04
CA ALA A 74 7.70 -12.91 27.36
C ALA A 74 6.21 -13.30 27.34
N ASP A 75 5.35 -12.57 26.63
CA ASP A 75 3.92 -12.85 26.55
C ASP A 75 3.64 -14.12 25.74
N LYS A 76 4.45 -14.37 24.70
CA LYS A 76 4.42 -15.63 23.92
C LYS A 76 4.90 -16.83 24.75
N LEU A 77 5.90 -16.64 25.60
CA LEU A 77 6.35 -17.66 26.55
C LEU A 77 5.31 -17.91 27.64
N ILE A 78 4.67 -16.87 28.19
CA ILE A 78 3.64 -17.00 29.23
C ILE A 78 2.39 -17.71 28.66
N SER A 79 1.98 -17.38 27.44
CA SER A 79 0.84 -18.02 26.76
C SER A 79 1.11 -19.45 26.32
N SER A 80 2.33 -19.79 25.91
CA SER A 80 2.71 -21.18 25.59
C SER A 80 2.92 -22.07 26.82
N VAL A 81 3.38 -21.51 27.94
CA VAL A 81 3.66 -22.26 29.18
C VAL A 81 2.43 -22.39 30.08
N GLY A 82 1.46 -21.48 29.98
CA GLY A 82 0.29 -21.53 30.86
C GLY A 82 -0.92 -20.86 30.24
N GLY A 83 -1.72 -21.66 29.53
CA GLY A 83 -3.12 -21.35 29.23
C GLY A 83 -3.95 -21.17 30.50
N GLY A 84 -3.74 -20.07 31.23
CA GLY A 84 -4.62 -19.57 32.27
C GLY A 84 -4.15 -19.66 33.73
N SER A 85 -3.19 -20.52 34.13
CA SER A 85 -3.05 -20.88 35.56
C SER A 85 -1.70 -20.63 36.26
N LEU A 86 -0.78 -19.84 35.69
CA LEU A 86 0.50 -19.57 36.38
C LEU A 86 0.34 -18.61 37.57
N PRO A 87 0.93 -18.91 38.76
CA PRO A 87 1.00 -17.99 39.89
C PRO A 87 1.65 -16.66 39.50
N GLY A 88 1.18 -15.54 40.07
CA GLY A 88 1.64 -14.19 39.70
C GLY A 88 3.16 -13.97 39.80
N TRP A 89 3.82 -14.64 40.75
CA TRP A 89 5.27 -14.57 40.92
C TRP A 89 6.05 -15.26 39.79
N VAL A 90 5.51 -16.36 39.23
CA VAL A 90 6.12 -17.06 38.07
C VAL A 90 5.99 -16.20 36.82
N LYS A 91 4.82 -15.58 36.62
CA LYS A 91 4.60 -14.64 35.51
C LYS A 91 5.55 -13.45 35.58
N ALA A 92 5.75 -12.88 36.77
CA ALA A 92 6.70 -11.78 36.97
C ALA A 92 8.15 -12.20 36.67
N TYR A 93 8.55 -13.40 37.09
CA TYR A 93 9.88 -13.93 36.81
C TYR A 93 10.12 -14.20 35.32
N VAL A 94 9.16 -14.83 34.63
CA VAL A 94 9.22 -15.08 33.18
C VAL A 94 9.20 -13.75 32.40
N ALA A 95 8.42 -12.76 32.85
CA ALA A 95 8.41 -11.43 32.26
C ALA A 95 9.78 -10.75 32.40
N LEU A 96 10.41 -10.81 33.57
CA LEU A 96 11.76 -10.25 33.77
C LEU A 96 12.79 -10.92 32.86
N ILE A 97 12.80 -12.25 32.76
CA ILE A 97 13.73 -12.96 31.86
C ILE A 97 13.42 -12.63 30.40
N GLY A 98 12.13 -12.63 30.03
CA GLY A 98 11.68 -12.37 28.67
C GLY A 98 12.09 -10.99 28.16
N VAL A 99 12.09 -9.96 29.01
CA VAL A 99 12.58 -8.61 28.66
C VAL A 99 14.06 -8.63 28.26
N HIS A 100 14.91 -9.37 28.98
CA HIS A 100 16.34 -9.45 28.66
C HIS A 100 16.59 -10.21 27.37
N VAL A 101 15.85 -11.31 27.17
CA VAL A 101 15.93 -12.11 25.94
C VAL A 101 15.44 -11.29 24.74
N ASP A 102 14.31 -10.59 24.88
CA ASP A 102 13.79 -9.69 23.86
C ASP A 102 14.76 -8.57 23.52
N PHE A 103 15.36 -7.96 24.54
CA PHE A 103 16.36 -6.93 24.34
C PHE A 103 17.52 -7.44 23.48
N VAL A 104 18.07 -8.62 23.79
CA VAL A 104 19.19 -9.20 23.05
C VAL A 104 18.79 -9.55 21.61
N ILE A 105 17.63 -10.19 21.40
CA ILE A 105 17.16 -10.58 20.07
C ILE A 105 16.85 -9.35 19.21
N ARG A 106 16.17 -8.34 19.78
CA ARG A 106 15.85 -7.10 19.07
C ARG A 106 17.10 -6.28 18.78
N MET A 107 18.12 -6.31 19.65
CA MET A 107 19.40 -5.65 19.43
C MET A 107 20.30 -6.35 18.41
N CYS A 108 20.15 -7.66 18.20
CA CYS A 108 20.99 -8.41 17.27
C CYS A 108 20.92 -7.86 15.83
N ARG A 109 19.74 -7.50 15.34
CA ARG A 109 19.55 -6.97 13.96
C ARG A 109 20.27 -5.62 13.73
N PRO A 110 20.09 -4.59 14.59
CA PRO A 110 20.88 -3.37 14.51
C PRO A 110 22.38 -3.62 14.71
N LEU A 111 22.76 -4.49 15.65
CA LEU A 111 24.15 -4.70 16.03
C LEU A 111 24.99 -5.24 14.87
N ILE A 112 24.48 -6.22 14.11
CA ILE A 112 25.18 -6.73 12.92
C ILE A 112 25.37 -5.61 11.88
N THR A 113 24.33 -4.79 11.66
CA THR A 113 24.39 -3.66 10.74
C THR A 113 25.46 -2.65 11.17
N TYR A 114 25.49 -2.30 12.45
CA TYR A 114 26.48 -1.37 12.99
C TYR A 114 27.91 -1.92 12.92
N LEU A 115 28.11 -3.22 13.18
CA LEU A 115 29.42 -3.84 13.03
C LEU A 115 29.90 -3.84 11.58
N MET A 116 29.01 -4.16 10.62
CA MET A 116 29.34 -4.13 9.19
C MET A 116 29.69 -2.72 8.70
N VAL A 117 28.86 -1.72 9.04
CA VAL A 117 29.12 -0.31 8.70
C VAL A 117 30.38 0.19 9.39
N GLY A 118 30.59 -0.16 10.66
CA GLY A 118 31.79 0.19 11.42
C GLY A 118 33.05 -0.40 10.82
N PHE A 119 33.01 -1.67 10.41
CA PHE A 119 34.12 -2.33 9.71
C PHE A 119 34.42 -1.64 8.37
N TYR A 120 33.38 -1.28 7.60
CA TYR A 120 33.55 -0.56 6.34
C TYR A 120 34.16 0.84 6.57
N MET A 121 33.69 1.59 7.57
CA MET A 121 34.27 2.89 7.93
C MET A 121 35.74 2.77 8.34
N PHE A 122 36.07 1.75 9.14
CA PHE A 122 37.45 1.45 9.52
C PHE A 122 38.32 1.13 8.30
N TYR A 123 37.82 0.32 7.37
CA TYR A 123 38.49 0.04 6.10
C TYR A 123 38.77 1.33 5.29
N LYS A 124 37.80 2.23 5.18
CA LYS A 124 37.97 3.51 4.45
C LYS A 124 39.01 4.41 5.11
N ILE A 125 39.05 4.46 6.44
CA ILE A 125 40.10 5.18 7.19
C ILE A 125 41.48 4.57 6.89
N ALA A 126 41.60 3.24 6.88
CA ALA A 126 42.85 2.56 6.56
C ALA A 126 43.32 2.87 5.13
N VAL A 127 42.41 2.86 4.15
CA VAL A 127 42.71 3.23 2.75
C VAL A 127 43.15 4.69 2.64
N PHE A 128 42.47 5.60 3.34
CA PHE A 128 42.84 7.01 3.36
C PHE A 128 44.26 7.23 3.91
N HIS A 129 44.60 6.57 5.02
CA HIS A 129 45.96 6.62 5.56
C HIS A 129 47.00 5.97 4.64
N ALA A 130 46.65 4.89 3.95
CA ALA A 130 47.53 4.27 2.94
C ALA A 130 47.81 5.24 1.79
N LEU A 131 46.81 5.96 1.28
CA LEU A 131 46.99 6.96 0.21
C LEU A 131 47.82 8.17 0.68
N GLN A 132 47.64 8.62 1.92
CA GLN A 132 48.50 9.66 2.50
C GLN A 132 49.96 9.20 2.60
N SER A 133 50.21 7.92 2.92
CA SER A 133 51.58 7.38 3.00
C SER A 133 52.29 7.34 1.64
N MET A 134 51.54 7.41 0.54
CA MET A 134 52.08 7.54 -0.83
C MET A 134 52.43 8.99 -1.21
N GLY A 135 52.32 9.93 -0.28
CA GLY A 135 52.65 11.34 -0.49
C GLY A 135 51.53 12.17 -1.12
N MET A 136 50.31 11.62 -1.24
CA MET A 136 49.15 12.38 -1.74
C MET A 136 48.69 13.41 -0.72
N THR A 137 48.26 14.58 -1.19
CA THR A 137 47.65 15.58 -0.31
C THR A 137 46.33 15.06 0.26
N GLY A 138 45.92 15.51 1.46
CA GLY A 138 44.71 14.99 2.13
C GLY A 138 43.43 15.09 1.29
N PHE A 139 43.34 16.09 0.41
CA PHE A 139 42.21 16.24 -0.51
C PHE A 139 42.27 15.27 -1.70
N GLU A 140 43.46 15.00 -2.23
CA GLU A 140 43.65 14.00 -3.30
C GLU A 140 43.44 12.59 -2.79
N ALA A 141 43.91 12.28 -1.58
CA ALA A 141 43.66 11.01 -0.91
C ALA A 141 42.17 10.79 -0.65
N LEU A 142 41.41 11.85 -0.29
CA LEU A 142 39.97 11.76 -0.11
C LEU A 142 39.26 11.42 -1.42
N LYS A 143 39.58 12.14 -2.51
CA LYS A 143 39.02 11.84 -3.83
C LYS A 143 39.39 10.45 -4.31
N GLY A 144 40.65 10.04 -4.13
CA GLY A 144 41.12 8.71 -4.52
C GLY A 144 40.52 7.59 -3.68
N SER A 145 40.14 7.88 -2.44
CA SER A 145 39.46 6.90 -1.59
C SER A 145 38.02 6.62 -2.04
N TRP A 146 37.36 7.57 -2.72
CA TRP A 146 35.97 7.44 -3.18
C TRP A 146 35.91 6.81 -4.57
N THR A 147 35.30 5.63 -4.65
CA THR A 147 35.27 4.80 -5.86
C THR A 147 33.84 4.62 -6.37
N GLU A 148 33.70 4.20 -7.63
CA GLU A 148 32.41 3.85 -8.23
C GLU A 148 31.66 2.76 -7.42
N PHE A 149 32.41 1.85 -6.79
CA PHE A 149 31.83 0.85 -5.89
C PHE A 149 31.16 1.50 -4.67
N ASP A 150 31.72 2.57 -4.12
CA ASP A 150 31.15 3.27 -2.96
C ASP A 150 29.87 4.02 -3.34
N GLU A 151 29.82 4.58 -4.55
CA GLU A 151 28.61 5.22 -5.10
C GLU A 151 27.49 4.21 -5.30
N ALA A 152 27.80 3.07 -5.93
CA ALA A 152 26.85 1.97 -6.13
C ALA A 152 26.35 1.41 -4.79
N MET A 153 27.25 1.23 -3.82
CA MET A 153 26.90 0.76 -2.48
C MET A 153 26.01 1.78 -1.75
N LEU A 154 26.32 3.08 -1.81
CA LEU A 154 25.50 4.14 -1.22
C LEU A 154 24.10 4.16 -1.84
N ALA A 155 24.00 4.10 -3.17
CA ALA A 155 22.72 4.05 -3.87
C ALA A 155 21.90 2.82 -3.47
N ALA A 156 22.55 1.66 -3.32
CA ALA A 156 21.89 0.43 -2.85
C ALA A 156 21.40 0.56 -1.40
N VAL A 157 22.20 1.13 -0.49
CA VAL A 157 21.81 1.32 0.92
C VAL A 157 20.65 2.29 1.05
N ILE A 158 20.69 3.43 0.33
CA ILE A 158 19.59 4.39 0.28
C ILE A 158 18.34 3.71 -0.29
N SER A 159 18.47 2.95 -1.38
CA SER A 159 17.36 2.21 -1.98
C SER A 159 16.80 1.12 -1.06
N PHE A 160 17.62 0.48 -0.24
CA PHE A 160 17.15 -0.50 0.74
C PHE A 160 16.36 0.17 1.88
N TRP A 161 16.90 1.25 2.45
CA TRP A 161 16.27 1.96 3.58
C TRP A 161 15.01 2.75 3.17
N PHE A 162 15.00 3.30 1.96
CA PHE A 162 13.94 4.18 1.47
C PHE A 162 13.05 3.53 0.41
N GLY A 163 13.52 2.52 -0.32
CA GLY A 163 12.79 1.90 -1.44
C GLY A 163 11.66 0.97 -1.02
N GLY A 164 11.68 0.43 0.20
CA GLY A 164 10.56 -0.38 0.73
C GLY A 164 9.23 0.38 0.76
N ARG A 165 9.27 1.69 1.04
CA ARG A 165 8.08 2.57 1.03
C ARG A 165 7.50 2.81 -0.37
N ILE A 166 8.32 2.64 -1.42
CA ILE A 166 7.89 2.78 -2.82
C ILE A 166 7.37 1.42 -3.31
N LEU A 167 8.05 0.33 -2.98
CA LEU A 167 7.71 -1.02 -3.46
C LEU A 167 6.37 -1.52 -2.92
N GLN A 168 6.00 -1.20 -1.67
CA GLN A 168 4.71 -1.56 -1.08
C GLN A 168 3.51 -0.89 -1.76
N ARG A 169 3.69 0.31 -2.34
CA ARG A 169 2.66 0.99 -3.13
C ARG A 169 2.41 0.32 -4.48
N HIS A 170 3.42 -0.32 -5.06
CA HIS A 170 3.33 -0.94 -6.39
C HIS A 170 2.96 -2.42 -6.38
N THR A 171 3.24 -3.16 -5.29
CA THR A 171 2.89 -4.58 -5.20
C THR A 171 1.42 -4.85 -4.86
N LYS A 172 0.70 -3.88 -4.29
CA LYS A 172 -0.75 -3.97 -4.01
C LYS A 172 -1.65 -3.40 -5.12
N ALA A 173 -1.07 -2.87 -6.19
CA ALA A 173 -1.80 -2.35 -7.37
C ALA A 173 -2.03 -3.41 -8.47
N LYS A 174 -1.79 -4.69 -8.16
CA LYS A 174 -2.16 -5.86 -8.97
C LYS A 174 -3.10 -6.74 -8.16
#